data_AF-A0A3A9DXX7-F1
#
_entry.id   AF-A0A3A9DXX7-F1
#
_cell.length_a   1.000
_cell.length_b   1.000
_cell.length_c   1.000
_cell.angle_alpha   90.00
_cell.angle_beta   90.00
_cell.angle_gamma   90.00
#
_symmetry.space_group_name_H-M   'P 1'
#
loop_
_entity.id
_entity.type
_entity.pdbx_description
1 polymer ?
#
loop_
_entity_poly.entity_id
_entity_poly.type
_entity_poly.pdbx_seq_one_letter_code
_entity_poly.pdbx_strand_id
1 'polypeptide(L)'
;EYLPNPYIEDNLALAFQLQLKMSEYYPSLARKIYLKGYRYNMHYRDKSLLIEAGAQTNTVEEIMNTMTPIAYILDKVLSGKE
;
A
#
# COMPACT_ATOMS: atom_id res chain seq x y z
N GLU A 1 19.99 -11.67 -16.06
CA GLU A 1 19.68 -10.36 -16.66
C GLU A 1 18.93 -9.52 -15.65
N TYR A 2 19.28 -8.24 -15.48
CA TYR A 2 18.61 -7.35 -14.53
C TYR A 2 17.28 -6.87 -15.11
N LEU A 3 16.24 -6.83 -14.28
CA LEU A 3 14.90 -6.39 -14.66
C LEU A 3 14.64 -4.98 -14.09
N PRO A 4 14.81 -3.90 -14.87
CA PRO A 4 14.64 -2.55 -14.36
C PRO A 4 13.17 -2.26 -13.99
N ASN A 5 13.00 -1.37 -13.02
CA ASN A 5 11.74 -0.72 -12.70
C ASN A 5 11.97 0.80 -12.70
N PRO A 6 11.46 1.55 -13.70
CA PRO A 6 11.66 3.00 -13.76
C PRO A 6 10.84 3.76 -12.71
N TYR A 7 9.85 3.12 -12.06
CA TYR A 7 8.89 3.76 -11.18
C TYR A 7 9.17 3.54 -9.68
N ILE A 8 10.41 3.17 -9.31
CA ILE A 8 10.75 2.87 -7.91
C ILE A 8 10.43 4.06 -7.00
N GLU A 9 10.82 5.27 -7.40
CA GLU A 9 10.62 6.48 -6.61
C GLU A 9 9.13 6.83 -6.48
N ASP A 10 8.38 6.82 -7.60
CA ASP A 10 6.94 7.11 -7.60
C ASP A 10 6.13 6.11 -6.76
N ASN A 11 6.45 4.81 -6.89
CA ASN A 11 5.80 3.76 -6.14
C ASN A 11 6.09 3.88 -4.64
N LEU A 12 7.34 4.24 -4.28
CA LEU A 12 7.73 4.43 -2.90
C LEU A 12 7.08 5.68 -2.29
N ALA A 13 6.99 6.78 -3.05
CA ALA A 13 6.32 7.99 -2.64
C ALA A 13 4.83 7.72 -2.32
N LEU A 14 4.12 7.01 -3.19
CA LEU A 14 2.73 6.60 -2.94
C LEU A 14 2.62 5.73 -1.67
N ALA A 15 3.51 4.75 -1.51
CA ALA A 15 3.50 3.86 -0.35
C ALA A 15 3.67 4.64 0.96
N PHE A 16 4.55 5.64 0.99
CA PHE A 16 4.74 6.50 2.16
C PHE A 16 3.55 7.40 2.45
N GLN A 17 2.94 8.00 1.43
CA GLN A 17 1.73 8.81 1.60
C GLN A 17 0.60 8.00 2.24
N LEU A 18 0.37 6.77 1.74
CA LEU A 18 -0.61 5.86 2.31
C LEU A 18 -0.25 5.45 3.72
N GLN A 19 1.02 5.12 4.00
CA GLN A 19 1.44 4.71 5.34
C GLN A 19 1.26 5.83 6.37
N LEU A 20 1.60 7.07 6.01
CA LEU A 20 1.40 8.24 6.86
C LEU A 20 -0.08 8.43 7.18
N LYS A 21 -0.95 8.40 6.16
CA LYS A 21 -2.40 8.57 6.34
C LYS A 21 -3.03 7.40 7.09
N MET A 22 -2.63 6.15 6.82
CA MET A 22 -3.08 5.00 7.62
C MET A 22 -2.70 5.16 9.10
N SER A 23 -1.50 5.67 9.39
CA SER A 23 -1.04 5.87 10.77
C SER A 23 -1.82 6.99 11.49
N GLU A 24 -2.30 7.98 10.75
CA GLU A 24 -3.13 9.08 11.25
C GLU A 24 -4.55 8.62 11.59
N TYR A 25 -5.23 7.94 10.66
CA TYR A 25 -6.65 7.60 10.79
C TYR A 25 -6.92 6.24 11.44
N TYR A 26 -6.02 5.28 11.22
CA TYR A 26 -6.17 3.89 11.67
C TYR A 26 -4.88 3.42 12.35
N PRO A 27 -4.52 4.02 13.50
CA PRO A 27 -3.32 3.64 14.22
C PRO A 27 -3.34 2.14 14.49
N SER A 28 -2.20 1.47 14.30
CA SER A 28 -1.98 0.01 14.41
C SER A 28 -2.51 -0.88 13.27
N LEU A 29 -3.31 -0.38 12.33
CA LEU A 29 -3.85 -1.20 11.25
C LEU A 29 -2.77 -1.56 10.21
N ALA A 30 -1.94 -0.59 9.82
CA ALA A 30 -0.85 -0.80 8.86
C ALA A 30 0.48 -1.13 9.58
N ARG A 31 1.18 -2.15 9.10
CA ARG A 31 2.56 -2.45 9.50
C ARG A 31 3.57 -1.58 8.73
N LYS A 32 4.86 -1.77 9.03
CA LYS A 32 5.96 -1.09 8.33
C LYS A 32 6.02 -1.51 6.85
N ILE A 33 6.40 -0.60 5.96
CA ILE A 33 6.72 -0.92 4.57
C ILE A 33 7.88 -1.90 4.53
N TYR A 34 7.74 -2.95 3.73
CA TYR A 34 8.76 -3.96 3.54
C TYR A 34 9.37 -3.86 2.14
N LEU A 35 10.66 -3.55 2.06
CA LEU A 35 11.38 -3.43 0.80
C LEU A 35 11.96 -4.79 0.38
N LYS A 36 11.66 -5.21 -0.85
CA LYS A 36 12.27 -6.37 -1.50
C LYS A 36 12.74 -6.01 -2.89
N GLY A 37 13.79 -6.67 -3.36
CA GLY A 37 14.28 -6.56 -4.74
C GLY A 37 13.38 -7.19 -5.81
N TYR A 38 12.12 -7.52 -5.48
CA TYR A 38 11.18 -8.11 -6.42
C TYR A 38 10.43 -7.01 -7.16
N ARG A 39 10.36 -7.13 -8.48
CA ARG A 39 9.72 -6.15 -9.35
C ARG A 39 8.19 -6.28 -9.39
N TYR A 40 7.68 -7.51 -9.28
CA TYR A 40 6.27 -7.85 -9.57
C TYR A 40 5.79 -7.14 -10.86
N ASN A 41 4.55 -6.63 -10.87
CA ASN A 41 3.98 -5.83 -11.95
C ASN A 41 4.16 -4.31 -11.74
N MET A 42 4.95 -3.90 -10.75
CA MET A 42 5.10 -2.49 -10.36
C MET A 42 5.96 -1.67 -11.34
N HIS A 43 6.40 -2.28 -12.44
CA HIS A 43 7.16 -1.66 -13.52
C HIS A 43 6.30 -1.29 -14.73
N TYR A 44 5.03 -1.69 -14.75
CA TYR A 44 4.12 -1.38 -15.86
C TYR A 44 3.55 0.04 -15.77
N ARG A 45 3.46 0.63 -14.56
CA ARG A 45 2.91 1.96 -14.33
C ARG A 45 3.47 2.58 -13.05
N ASP A 46 3.63 3.91 -13.06
CA ASP A 46 3.85 4.69 -11.85
C ASP A 46 2.71 4.51 -10.84
N LYS A 47 2.97 4.82 -9.56
CA LYS A 47 1.95 4.74 -8.49
C LYS A 47 1.31 3.36 -8.35
N SER A 48 2.10 2.31 -8.57
CA SER A 48 1.73 0.91 -8.31
C SER A 48 2.07 0.52 -6.87
N LEU A 49 1.24 -0.34 -6.26
CA LEU A 49 1.40 -0.80 -4.88
C LEU A 49 1.07 -2.29 -4.77
N LEU A 50 1.77 -3.00 -3.90
CA LEU A 50 1.42 -4.35 -3.46
C LEU A 50 1.03 -4.28 -1.98
N ILE A 51 -0.24 -4.60 -1.67
CA ILE A 51 -0.74 -4.64 -0.29
C ILE A 51 -0.99 -6.10 0.10
N GLU A 52 -0.43 -6.49 1.24
CA GLU A 52 -0.80 -7.71 1.95
C GLU A 52 -1.80 -7.34 3.05
N ALA A 53 -3.08 -7.63 2.82
CA ALA A 53 -4.17 -7.21 3.70
C ALA A 53 -4.27 -7.99 5.02
N GLY A 54 -3.60 -9.14 5.10
CA GLY A 54 -3.51 -9.95 6.31
C GLY A 54 -2.68 -11.20 6.09
N ALA A 55 -2.71 -12.11 7.07
CA ALA A 55 -1.91 -13.32 7.11
C ALA A 55 -2.78 -14.56 7.33
N GLN A 56 -2.14 -15.73 7.37
CA GLN A 56 -2.80 -17.03 7.58
C GLN A 56 -3.64 -17.12 8.86
N THR A 57 -3.37 -16.28 9.86
CA THR A 57 -4.08 -16.24 11.14
C THR A 57 -5.34 -15.38 11.12
N ASN A 58 -5.61 -14.66 10.02
CA ASN A 58 -6.78 -13.79 9.93
C ASN A 58 -8.02 -14.54 9.46
N THR A 59 -9.18 -14.13 9.98
CA THR A 59 -10.48 -14.57 9.45
C THR A 59 -10.83 -13.79 8.19
N VAL A 60 -11.74 -14.34 7.36
CA VAL A 60 -12.27 -13.62 6.19
C VAL A 60 -12.91 -12.29 6.60
N GLU A 61 -13.64 -12.28 7.70
CA GLU A 61 -14.30 -11.08 8.22
C GLU A 61 -13.29 -9.98 8.58
N GLU A 62 -12.18 -10.32 9.24
CA GLU A 62 -11.11 -9.36 9.55
C GLU A 62 -10.52 -8.72 8.29
N ILE A 63 -10.31 -9.52 7.24
CA ILE A 63 -9.81 -9.00 5.95
C ILE A 63 -10.85 -8.08 5.31
N MET A 64 -12.12 -8.49 5.29
CA MET A 64 -13.21 -7.69 4.74
C MET A 64 -13.36 -6.35 5.48
N ASN A 65 -13.29 -6.37 6.82
CA ASN A 65 -13.32 -5.17 7.65
C ASN A 65 -12.13 -4.24 7.38
N THR A 66 -10.97 -4.80 7.00
CA THR A 66 -9.76 -4.03 6.65
C THR A 66 -9.86 -3.34 5.29
N MET A 67 -10.69 -3.84 4.37
CA MET A 67 -10.83 -3.24 3.02
C MET A 67 -11.43 -1.84 3.07
N THR A 68 -12.37 -1.58 3.99
CA THR A 68 -13.02 -0.26 4.12
C THR A 68 -12.02 0.84 4.52
N PRO A 69 -11.20 0.68 5.58
CA PRO A 69 -10.11 1.60 5.90
C PRO A 69 -9.14 1.84 4.74
N ILE A 70 -8.73 0.77 4.05
CA ILE A 70 -7.80 0.88 2.92
C ILE A 70 -8.41 1.72 1.80
N ALA A 71 -9.68 1.46 1.43
CA ALA A 71 -10.37 2.21 0.40
C ALA A 71 -10.51 3.70 0.77
N TYR A 72 -10.83 4.00 2.03
CA TYR A 72 -10.93 5.37 2.53
C TYR A 72 -9.60 6.12 2.44
N ILE A 73 -8.50 5.48 2.83
CA ILE A 73 -7.17 6.11 2.76
C ILE A 73 -6.66 6.25 1.33
N LEU A 74 -6.96 5.28 0.46
CA LEU A 74 -6.70 5.41 -0.97
C LEU A 74 -7.43 6.62 -1.56
N ASP A 75 -8.73 6.79 -1.28
CA ASP A 75 -9.51 7.94 -1.75
C ASP A 75 -8.91 9.26 -1.26
N LYS A 76 -8.55 9.37 0.03
CA LYS A 76 -7.91 10.57 0.57
C LYS A 76 -6.60 10.93 -0.12
N VAL A 77 -5.71 9.96 -0.27
CA VAL A 77 -4.39 10.18 -0.90
C VAL A 77 -4.55 10.52 -2.39
N LEU A 78 -5.44 9.85 -3.11
CA LEU A 78 -5.61 10.05 -4.56
C LEU A 78 -6.41 11.31 -4.89
N SER A 79 -7.40 11.68 -4.06
CA SER A 79 -8.19 12.89 -4.26
C SER A 79 -7.50 14.16 -3.77
N GLY A 80 -6.45 14.03 -2.94
CA GLY A 80 -5.76 15.16 -2.32
C GLY A 80 -6.60 15.90 -1.28
N LYS A 81 -7.70 15.28 -0.80
CA LYS A 81 -8.58 15.85 0.22
C LYS A 81 -8.02 15.55 1.61
N GLU A 82 -7.84 16.60 2.41
CA GLU A 82 -7.51 16.48 3.84
C GLU A 82 -8.64 15.80 4.63
#